data_AF-A0A6P2AE72-F1
#
_entry.id   AF-A0A6P2AE72-F1
#
_cell.length_a   1.000
_cell.length_b   1.000
_cell.length_c   1.000
_cell.angle_alpha   90.00
_cell.angle_beta   90.00
_cell.angle_gamma   90.00
#
_symmetry.space_group_name_H-M   'P 1'
#
loop_
_entity.id
_entity.type
_entity.pdbx_description
1 polymer ?
#
loop_
_entity_poly.entity_id
_entity_poly.type
_entity_poly.pdbx_seq_one_letter_code
_entity_poly.pdbx_strand_id
1 'polypeptide(L)'
;MQNQAVLTLELENDLRKAIDNQEFCLFYQPIISLSTGLLTGFEALLRWQHPTRGLIYSHTFISRAEETGLINHLGNWVLNEACRQLQVWLEDYPELSCLDLHINISPLQFKQINFIE
;
A
#
# COMPACT_ATOMS: atom_id res chain seq x y z
N MET A 1 24.61 -18.88 1.26
CA MET A 1 23.29 -19.50 1.00
C MET A 1 22.45 -19.69 2.27
N GLN A 2 22.96 -20.26 3.38
CA GLN A 2 22.16 -20.47 4.62
C GLN A 2 21.59 -19.18 5.25
N ASN A 3 22.31 -18.06 5.25
CA ASN A 3 21.80 -16.78 5.80
C ASN A 3 20.67 -16.15 4.98
N GLN A 4 20.63 -16.39 3.67
CA GLN A 4 19.66 -15.75 2.78
C GLN A 4 18.28 -16.42 2.90
N ALA A 5 18.24 -17.75 3.06
CA ALA A 5 17.00 -18.49 3.26
C ALA A 5 16.32 -18.15 4.60
N VAL A 6 17.10 -17.94 5.67
CA VAL A 6 16.58 -17.55 6.99
C VAL A 6 15.97 -16.15 6.96
N LEU A 7 16.68 -15.16 6.37
CA LEU A 7 16.17 -13.79 6.22
C LEU A 7 14.87 -13.73 5.41
N THR A 8 14.74 -14.59 4.39
CA THR A 8 13.55 -14.68 3.53
C THR A 8 12.35 -15.29 4.26
N LEU A 9 12.55 -16.31 5.09
CA LEU A 9 11.50 -16.91 5.91
C LEU A 9 11.05 -15.99 7.05
N GLU A 10 11.99 -15.30 7.67
CA GLU A 10 11.70 -14.27 8.69
C GLU A 10 10.83 -13.16 8.09
N LEU A 11 11.22 -12.61 6.93
CA LEU A 11 10.44 -11.57 6.25
C LEU A 11 9.02 -12.01 5.94
N GLU A 12 8.81 -13.24 5.47
CA GLU A 12 7.46 -13.74 5.20
C GLU A 12 6.61 -13.86 6.47
N ASN A 13 7.17 -14.43 7.54
CA ASN A 13 6.47 -14.52 8.82
C ASN A 13 6.15 -13.14 9.39
N ASP A 14 7.07 -12.20 9.28
CA ASP A 14 6.87 -10.84 9.74
C ASP A 14 5.80 -10.12 8.91
N LEU A 15 5.77 -10.30 7.58
CA LEU A 15 4.72 -9.73 6.72
C LEU A 15 3.33 -10.26 7.08
N ARG A 16 3.19 -11.55 7.40
CA ARG A 16 1.91 -12.11 7.85
C ARG A 16 1.44 -11.45 9.15
N LYS A 17 2.33 -11.38 10.15
CA LYS A 17 2.03 -10.74 11.43
C LYS A 17 1.72 -9.25 11.28
N ALA A 18 2.43 -8.55 10.38
CA ALA A 18 2.27 -7.13 10.16
C ALA A 18 0.85 -6.76 9.68
N ILE A 19 0.19 -7.65 8.92
CA ILE A 19 -1.21 -7.47 8.52
C ILE A 19 -2.11 -7.52 9.75
N ASP A 20 -1.98 -8.56 10.58
CA ASP A 20 -2.81 -8.77 11.77
C ASP A 20 -2.56 -7.69 12.84
N ASN A 21 -1.31 -7.23 12.97
CA ASN A 21 -0.88 -6.22 13.93
C ASN A 21 -1.12 -4.77 13.46
N GLN A 22 -1.72 -4.57 12.27
CA GLN A 22 -1.97 -3.24 11.70
C GLN A 22 -0.69 -2.39 11.56
N GLU A 23 0.42 -3.01 11.16
CA GLU A 23 1.72 -2.35 11.04
C GLU A 23 1.89 -1.63 9.69
N PHE A 24 0.91 -1.74 8.78
CA PHE A 24 0.94 -1.04 7.49
C PHE A 24 0.24 0.31 7.56
N CYS A 25 0.76 1.27 6.80
CA CYS A 25 0.12 2.57 6.60
C CYS A 25 0.30 3.06 5.16
N LEU A 26 -0.52 4.02 4.76
CA LEU A 26 -0.42 4.70 3.49
C LEU A 26 0.20 6.08 3.68
N PHE A 27 1.23 6.36 2.88
CA PHE A 27 1.74 7.71 2.69
C PHE A 27 1.17 8.26 1.39
N TYR A 28 0.97 9.57 1.31
CA TYR A 28 0.32 10.21 0.17
C TYR A 28 1.26 11.20 -0.49
N GLN A 29 1.64 10.91 -1.74
CA GLN A 29 2.51 11.78 -2.52
C GLN A 29 1.66 12.70 -3.42
N PRO A 30 1.78 14.03 -3.32
CA PRO A 30 1.04 14.95 -4.17
C PRO A 30 1.40 14.80 -5.65
N ILE A 31 0.39 14.87 -6.51
CA ILE A 31 0.52 14.93 -7.97
C ILE A 31 0.13 16.34 -8.42
N ILE A 32 1.06 17.03 -9.07
CA ILE A 32 0.90 18.42 -9.49
C ILE A 32 0.84 18.50 -11.02
N SER A 33 -0.17 19.18 -11.55
CA SER A 33 -0.22 19.52 -12.98
C SER A 33 0.88 20.52 -13.31
N LEU A 34 1.76 20.16 -14.25
CA LEU A 34 2.84 21.06 -14.68
C LEU A 34 2.33 22.27 -15.48
N SER A 35 1.17 22.16 -16.13
CA SER A 35 0.61 23.25 -16.93
C SER A 35 -0.08 24.32 -16.09
N THR A 36 -0.68 23.93 -14.96
CA THR A 36 -1.45 24.83 -14.09
C THR A 36 -0.77 25.09 -12.74
N GLY A 37 0.18 24.26 -12.33
CA GLY A 37 0.79 24.28 -11.00
C GLY A 37 -0.15 23.81 -9.89
N LEU A 38 -1.34 23.32 -10.23
CA LEU A 38 -2.36 22.93 -9.27
C LEU A 38 -2.21 21.46 -8.86
N LEU A 39 -2.56 21.16 -7.61
CA LEU A 39 -2.74 19.81 -7.12
C LEU A 39 -3.88 19.12 -7.89
N THR A 40 -3.60 17.95 -8.45
CA THR A 40 -4.59 17.15 -9.18
C THR A 40 -4.98 15.87 -8.45
N GLY A 41 -4.15 15.43 -7.51
CA GLY A 41 -4.42 14.20 -6.77
C GLY A 41 -3.25 13.77 -5.91
N PHE A 42 -3.34 12.55 -5.40
CA PHE A 42 -2.31 11.91 -4.61
C PHE A 42 -2.05 10.49 -5.08
N GLU A 43 -0.82 10.02 -4.94
CA GLU A 43 -0.50 8.61 -5.00
C GLU A 43 -0.45 8.01 -3.59
N ALA A 44 -1.24 6.94 -3.37
CA ALA A 44 -1.19 6.14 -2.16
C ALA A 44 -0.03 5.15 -2.20
N LEU A 45 0.90 5.31 -1.26
CA LEU A 45 2.15 4.59 -1.19
C LEU A 45 2.23 3.77 0.10
N LEU A 46 2.20 2.45 -0.04
CA LEU A 46 2.30 1.52 1.08
C LEU A 46 3.63 1.67 1.84
N ARG A 47 3.54 1.68 3.16
CA ARG A 47 4.66 1.66 4.10
C ARG A 47 4.39 0.64 5.19
N TRP A 48 5.47 0.09 5.74
CA TRP A 48 5.41 -0.80 6.89
C TRP A 48 6.12 -0.14 8.08
N GLN A 49 5.36 0.17 9.12
CA GLN A 49 5.84 0.63 10.41
C GLN A 49 6.28 -0.57 11.25
N HIS A 50 7.44 -1.14 10.91
CA HIS A 50 7.95 -2.32 11.59
C HIS A 50 8.36 -1.97 13.04
N PRO A 51 7.97 -2.77 14.04
CA PRO A 51 8.14 -2.44 15.46
C PRO A 51 9.60 -2.21 15.88
N THR A 52 10.55 -2.96 15.32
CA THR A 52 11.99 -2.82 15.62
C THR A 52 12.82 -2.14 14.53
N ARG A 53 12.42 -2.24 13.25
CA ARG A 53 13.17 -1.70 12.10
C ARG A 53 12.71 -0.30 11.67
N GLY A 54 11.61 0.19 12.24
CA GLY A 54 11.02 1.47 11.87
C GLY A 54 10.35 1.42 10.51
N LEU A 55 10.32 2.57 9.82
CA LEU A 55 9.63 2.71 8.55
C LEU A 55 10.37 1.96 7.42
N ILE A 56 9.71 0.95 6.86
CA ILE A 56 10.17 0.18 5.70
C ILE A 56 9.34 0.55 4.47
N TYR A 57 10.02 0.75 3.35
CA TYR A 57 9.40 1.10 2.08
C TYR A 57 8.98 -0.15 1.30
N SER A 58 7.94 -0.02 0.48
CA SER A 58 7.35 -1.12 -0.29
C SER A 58 8.36 -1.88 -1.16
N HIS A 59 9.31 -1.20 -1.79
CA HIS A 59 10.35 -1.84 -2.62
C HIS A 59 11.17 -2.91 -1.88
N THR A 60 11.23 -2.87 -0.54
CA THR A 60 11.97 -3.84 0.27
C THR A 60 11.23 -5.17 0.43
N PHE A 61 9.89 -5.17 0.32
CA PHE A 61 9.08 -6.36 0.67
C PHE A 61 8.05 -6.77 -0.40
N ILE A 62 7.76 -5.93 -1.39
CA ILE A 62 6.72 -6.21 -2.39
C ILE A 62 7.00 -7.47 -3.20
N SER A 63 8.24 -7.67 -3.68
CA SER A 63 8.59 -8.90 -4.40
C SER A 63 8.33 -10.15 -3.57
N ARG A 64 8.57 -10.08 -2.25
CA ARG A 64 8.30 -11.19 -1.35
C ARG A 64 6.80 -11.41 -1.14
N ALA A 65 6.03 -10.33 -1.01
CA ALA A 65 4.58 -10.42 -0.93
C ALA A 65 3.97 -11.06 -2.19
N GLU A 66 4.54 -10.76 -3.37
CA GLU A 66 4.14 -11.37 -4.65
C GLU A 66 4.45 -12.86 -4.71
N GLU A 67 5.69 -13.26 -4.39
CA GLU A 67 6.12 -14.67 -4.38
C GLU A 67 5.29 -15.55 -3.43
N THR A 68 4.82 -14.98 -2.33
CA THR A 68 4.10 -15.71 -1.26
C THR A 68 2.57 -15.61 -1.38
N GLY A 69 2.07 -14.83 -2.36
CA GLY A 69 0.65 -14.55 -2.52
C GLY A 69 0.06 -13.58 -1.48
N LEU A 70 0.85 -13.11 -0.51
CA LEU A 70 0.44 -12.10 0.48
C LEU A 70 0.07 -10.77 -0.16
N ILE A 71 0.56 -10.49 -1.37
CA ILE A 71 0.23 -9.29 -2.14
C ILE A 71 -1.27 -9.11 -2.34
N ASN A 72 -2.05 -10.20 -2.40
CA ASN A 72 -3.50 -10.12 -2.56
C ASN A 72 -4.17 -9.59 -1.28
N HIS A 73 -3.74 -10.10 -0.11
CA HIS A 73 -4.22 -9.63 1.18
C HIS A 73 -3.81 -8.17 1.43
N LEU A 74 -2.56 -7.83 1.14
CA LEU A 74 -2.07 -6.45 1.26
C LEU A 74 -2.79 -5.51 0.30
N GLY A 75 -3.01 -5.92 -0.94
CA GLY A 75 -3.72 -5.13 -1.94
C GLY A 75 -5.16 -4.83 -1.53
N ASN A 76 -5.87 -5.80 -0.95
CA ASN A 76 -7.22 -5.58 -0.43
C ASN A 76 -7.22 -4.63 0.78
N TRP A 77 -6.25 -4.77 1.68
CA TRP A 77 -6.08 -3.84 2.79
C TRP A 77 -5.78 -2.42 2.29
N VAL A 78 -4.88 -2.27 1.30
CA VAL A 78 -4.53 -0.98 0.69
C VAL A 78 -5.76 -0.31 0.06
N LEU A 79 -6.56 -1.05 -0.70
CA LEU A 79 -7.79 -0.53 -1.32
C LEU A 79 -8.77 -0.02 -0.26
N ASN A 80 -9.03 -0.83 0.77
CA ASN A 80 -9.94 -0.46 1.85
C ASN A 80 -9.47 0.79 2.60
N GLU A 81 -8.17 0.86 2.95
CA GLU A 81 -7.62 2.01 3.66
C GLU A 81 -7.57 3.27 2.79
N ALA A 82 -7.27 3.14 1.50
CA ALA A 82 -7.32 4.26 0.56
C ALA A 82 -8.73 4.83 0.42
N CYS A 83 -9.75 3.97 0.26
CA CYS A 83 -11.15 4.39 0.21
C CYS A 83 -11.60 5.04 1.53
N ARG A 84 -11.24 4.43 2.67
CA ARG A 84 -11.53 4.99 4.00
C ARG A 84 -10.90 6.37 4.16
N GLN A 85 -9.64 6.54 3.79
CA GLN A 85 -8.95 7.83 3.90
C GLN A 85 -9.52 8.87 2.94
N LEU A 86 -9.89 8.47 1.71
CA LEU A 86 -10.54 9.36 0.75
C LEU A 86 -11.87 9.87 1.30
N GLN A 87 -12.69 9.00 1.90
CA GLN A 87 -13.94 9.42 2.55
C GLN A 87 -13.70 10.47 3.65
N VAL A 88 -12.72 10.23 4.53
CA VAL A 88 -12.36 11.21 5.58
C VAL A 88 -11.98 12.56 4.98
N TRP A 89 -11.19 12.57 3.90
CA TRP A 89 -10.82 13.82 3.24
C TRP A 89 -12.00 14.53 2.57
N LEU A 90 -12.94 13.78 1.98
CA LEU A 90 -14.14 14.37 1.37
C LEU A 90 -15.08 14.97 2.42
N GLU A 91 -15.12 14.41 3.63
CA GLU A 91 -15.89 14.93 4.75
C GLU A 91 -15.24 16.18 5.36
N ASP A 92 -13.92 16.15 5.58
CA ASP A 92 -13.17 17.25 6.20
C ASP A 92 -12.92 18.42 5.23
N TYR A 93 -12.77 18.13 3.93
CA TYR A 93 -12.41 19.09 2.88
C TYR A 93 -13.23 18.86 1.59
N PRO A 94 -14.52 19.23 1.57
CA PRO A 94 -15.38 19.05 0.39
C PRO A 94 -14.85 19.69 -0.90
N GLU A 95 -14.03 20.74 -0.80
CA GLU A 95 -13.34 21.39 -1.91
C GLU A 95 -12.33 20.48 -2.63
N LEU A 96 -11.86 19.42 -1.97
CA LEU A 96 -10.93 18.43 -2.53
C LEU A 96 -11.64 17.33 -3.33
N SER A 97 -12.96 17.40 -3.50
CA SER A 97 -13.76 16.41 -4.22
C SER A 97 -13.39 16.20 -5.70
N CYS A 98 -12.62 17.13 -6.29
CA CYS A 98 -12.08 17.01 -7.63
C CYS A 98 -10.70 16.33 -7.71
N LEU A 99 -10.10 15.95 -6.57
CA LEU A 99 -8.78 15.32 -6.53
C LEU A 99 -8.88 13.80 -6.65
N ASP A 100 -8.01 13.24 -7.48
CA ASP A 100 -7.90 11.79 -7.65
C ASP A 100 -7.00 11.15 -6.59
N LEU A 101 -7.35 9.94 -6.13
CA LEU A 101 -6.48 9.09 -5.35
C LEU A 101 -6.01 7.91 -6.20
N HIS A 102 -4.72 7.88 -6.53
CA HIS A 102 -4.09 6.83 -7.32
C HIS A 102 -3.61 5.71 -6.42
N ILE A 103 -3.99 4.47 -6.74
CA ILE A 103 -3.66 3.27 -5.97
C ILE A 103 -2.85 2.31 -6.83
N ASN A 104 -1.75 1.78 -6.27
CA ASN A 104 -0.91 0.79 -6.93
C ASN A 104 -1.54 -0.60 -6.84
N ILE A 105 -1.67 -1.29 -7.97
CA ILE A 105 -2.22 -2.65 -8.06
C ILE A 105 -1.15 -3.59 -8.61
N SER A 106 -0.90 -4.71 -7.92
CA SER A 106 0.00 -5.74 -8.43
C SER A 106 -0.63 -6.50 -9.60
N PRO A 107 0.14 -6.88 -10.63
CA PRO A 107 -0.36 -7.74 -11.70
C PRO A 107 -0.90 -9.09 -11.21
N LEU A 108 -0.44 -9.60 -10.06
CA LEU A 108 -0.97 -10.83 -9.47
C LEU A 108 -2.35 -10.63 -8.84
N GLN A 109 -2.55 -9.50 -8.16
CA GLN A 109 -3.84 -9.09 -7.61
C GLN A 109 -4.87 -8.88 -8.73
N PHE A 110 -4.47 -8.17 -9.79
CA PHE A 110 -5.35 -7.87 -10.93
C PHE A 110 -5.84 -9.15 -11.68
N LYS A 111 -5.09 -10.25 -11.57
CA LYS A 111 -5.47 -11.54 -12.17
C LYS A 111 -6.46 -12.35 -11.33
N GLN A 112 -6.76 -11.93 -10.10
CA GLN A 112 -7.73 -12.64 -9.28
C GLN A 112 -9.13 -12.51 -9.88
N ILE A 113 -9.85 -13.63 -9.98
CA ILE A 113 -11.20 -13.68 -10.55
C ILE A 113 -12.14 -12.72 -9.79
N ASN A 114 -11.99 -12.64 -8.47
CA ASN A 114 -12.79 -11.84 -7.57
C ASN A 114 -12.18 -10.45 -7.29
N PHE A 115 -11.33 -9.91 -8.16
CA PHE A 115 -10.71 -8.60 -7.92
C PHE A 115 -11.73 -7.45 -7.88
N ILE A 116 -12.85 -7.57 -8.60
CA ILE A 116 -13.88 -6.52 -8.73
C ILE A 116 -15.07 -6.75 -7.76
N GLU A 117 -15.14 -7.92 -7.13
CA GLU A 117 -16.26 -8.33 -6.26
C GLU A 117 -16.01 -7.94 -4.79
#